data_AF-A0A7C3M4N5-F1
#
_entry.id   AF-A0A7C3M4N5-F1
#
_cell.length_a   1.000
_cell.length_b   1.000
_cell.length_c   1.000
_cell.angle_alpha   90.00
_cell.angle_beta   90.00
_cell.angle_gamma   90.00
#
_symmetry.space_group_name_H-M   'P 1'
#
loop_
_entity.id
_entity.type
_entity.pdbx_description
1 polymer ?
#
loop_
_entity_poly.entity_id
_entity_poly.type
_entity_poly.pdbx_seq_one_letter_code
_entity_poly.pdbx_strand_id
1 'polypeptide(L)'
;MVNCTHKSLNFKGQFFLLTVFTIITILFFISLWIKPGEIIDVSQVVLREEIFVFNNVKEKAVEVIKLSKTCEDLIFNLQEFKKFVEIYGLKKGFKIHLNFSQPNCNSLPTLVTINLSLSSPQYYLIKNFQVEWG
;
A
#
# COMPACT_ATOMS: atom_id res chain seq x y z
N MET A 1 9.25 77.73 44.22
CA MET A 1 8.00 77.22 43.62
C MET A 1 8.35 76.59 42.28
N VAL A 2 8.43 75.26 42.21
CA VAL A 2 8.70 74.55 40.95
C VAL A 2 7.42 73.82 40.57
N ASN A 3 6.83 74.27 39.46
CA ASN A 3 5.57 73.79 38.93
C ASN A 3 5.88 72.62 37.97
N CYS A 4 5.65 71.38 38.41
CA CYS A 4 5.79 70.20 37.55
C CYS A 4 4.47 69.93 36.83
N THR A 5 4.38 70.37 35.59
CA THR A 5 3.27 70.05 34.69
C THR A 5 3.29 68.56 34.31
N HIS A 6 2.30 67.81 34.77
CA HIS A 6 2.06 66.42 34.37
C HIS A 6 1.61 66.38 32.90
N LYS A 7 2.53 66.02 32.01
CA LYS A 7 2.25 65.84 30.57
C LYS A 7 1.44 64.55 30.38
N SER A 8 0.15 64.65 30.07
CA SER A 8 -0.70 63.49 29.76
C SER A 8 -0.29 62.90 28.40
N LEU A 9 0.69 62.00 28.42
CA LEU A 9 1.11 61.26 27.23
C LEU A 9 -0.03 60.32 26.76
N ASN A 10 -0.62 60.65 25.60
CA ASN A 10 -1.24 59.77 24.60
C ASN A 10 -1.51 58.29 24.97
N PHE A 11 -2.42 58.04 25.92
CA PHE A 11 -2.87 56.70 26.29
C PHE A 11 -3.59 55.95 25.15
N LYS A 12 -4.19 56.65 24.19
CA LYS A 12 -5.00 56.03 23.11
C LYS A 12 -4.16 55.26 22.08
N GLY A 13 -2.98 55.77 21.73
CA GLY A 13 -2.10 55.14 20.73
C GLY A 13 -1.40 53.88 21.27
N GLN A 14 -1.05 53.87 22.56
CA GLN A 14 -0.44 52.72 23.22
C GLN A 14 -1.41 51.54 23.31
N PHE A 15 -2.69 51.80 23.58
CA PHE A 15 -3.73 50.77 23.57
C PHE A 15 -3.90 50.15 22.18
N PHE A 16 -3.87 50.97 21.12
CA PHE A 16 -3.99 50.49 19.75
C PHE A 16 -2.80 49.60 19.31
N LEU A 17 -1.58 49.96 19.69
CA LEU A 17 -0.41 49.13 19.41
C LEU A 17 -0.47 47.78 20.15
N LEU A 18 -0.95 47.78 21.39
CA LEU A 18 -1.11 46.56 22.18
C LEU A 18 -2.14 45.61 21.57
N THR A 19 -3.28 46.13 21.10
CA THR A 19 -4.33 45.30 20.49
C THR A 19 -3.88 44.69 19.17
N VAL A 20 -3.22 45.47 18.30
CA VAL A 20 -2.67 44.98 17.03
C VAL A 20 -1.65 43.87 17.28
N PHE A 21 -0.73 44.05 18.23
CA PHE A 21 0.26 43.04 18.59
C PHE A 21 -0.39 41.74 19.08
N THR A 22 -1.41 41.87 19.92
CA THR A 22 -2.16 40.73 20.47
C THR A 22 -2.85 39.93 19.36
N ILE A 23 -3.52 40.63 18.43
CA ILE A 23 -4.22 39.99 17.30
C ILE A 23 -3.25 39.23 16.39
N ILE A 24 -2.11 39.84 16.04
CA ILE A 24 -1.09 39.21 15.20
C ILE A 24 -0.52 37.95 15.89
N THR A 25 -0.29 38.04 17.20
CA THR A 25 0.23 36.92 17.99
C THR A 25 -0.76 35.75 17.99
N ILE A 26 -2.05 36.01 18.22
CA ILE A 26 -3.10 34.99 18.19
C ILE A 26 -3.19 34.33 16.81
N LEU A 27 -3.16 35.12 15.73
CA LEU A 27 -3.19 34.60 14.35
C LEU A 27 -1.96 33.73 14.04
N PHE A 28 -0.78 34.10 14.54
CA PHE A 28 0.44 33.29 14.41
C PHE A 28 0.35 31.95 15.16
N PHE A 29 -0.26 31.93 16.35
CA PHE A 29 -0.50 30.66 17.05
C PHE A 29 -1.54 29.80 16.32
N ILE A 30 -2.60 30.39 15.77
CA ILE A 30 -3.58 29.65 14.96
C ILE A 30 -2.93 29.05 13.71
N SER A 31 -2.03 29.77 13.03
CA SER A 31 -1.36 29.24 11.84
C SER A 31 -0.39 28.09 12.17
N LEU A 32 0.23 28.09 13.36
CA LEU A 32 1.02 26.96 13.84
C LEU A 32 0.16 25.73 14.17
N TRP A 33 -1.09 25.93 14.58
CA TRP A 33 -2.04 24.85 14.88
C TRP A 33 -2.69 24.27 13.62
N ILE A 34 -2.90 25.08 12.58
CA ILE A 34 -3.39 24.61 11.27
C ILE A 34 -2.21 24.13 10.41
N LYS A 35 -1.26 23.38 10.98
CA LYS A 35 -0.47 22.48 10.13
C LYS A 35 -1.49 21.49 9.56
N PRO A 36 -1.67 21.39 8.24
CA PRO A 36 -2.44 20.29 7.68
C PRO A 36 -1.74 19.03 8.16
N GLY A 37 -2.34 18.37 9.17
CA GLY A 37 -1.95 17.02 9.53
C GLY A 37 -1.98 16.26 8.23
N GLU A 38 -0.83 15.71 7.85
CA GLU A 38 -0.64 14.93 6.64
C GLU A 38 -1.92 14.17 6.38
N ILE A 39 -2.68 14.59 5.36
CA ILE A 39 -3.85 13.84 4.95
C ILE A 39 -3.26 12.48 4.63
N ILE A 40 -3.52 11.50 5.50
CA ILE A 40 -2.99 10.15 5.35
C ILE A 40 -3.49 9.73 3.97
N ASP A 41 -2.54 9.64 3.05
CA ASP A 41 -2.85 9.47 1.64
C ASP A 41 -3.38 8.04 1.48
N VAL A 42 -4.69 7.89 1.65
CA VAL A 42 -5.41 6.60 1.58
C VAL A 42 -5.25 5.94 0.20
N SER A 43 -4.74 6.66 -0.79
CA SER A 43 -4.27 6.08 -2.06
C SER A 43 -3.14 5.05 -1.86
N GLN A 44 -2.30 5.20 -0.84
CA GLN A 44 -1.21 4.24 -0.55
C GLN A 44 -1.69 2.90 0.00
N VAL A 45 -2.89 2.83 0.57
CA VAL A 45 -3.47 1.57 1.04
C VAL A 45 -3.93 0.74 -0.16
N VAL A 46 -4.50 1.38 -1.19
CA VAL A 46 -4.87 0.74 -2.46
C VAL A 46 -3.62 0.27 -3.23
N LEU A 47 -2.53 1.04 -3.19
CA LEU A 47 -1.24 0.67 -3.82
C LEU A 47 -0.63 -0.65 -3.31
N ARG A 48 -1.06 -1.19 -2.16
CA ARG A 48 -0.54 -2.45 -1.60
C ARG A 48 -1.40 -3.67 -1.89
N GLU A 49 -2.64 -3.52 -2.37
CA GLU A 49 -3.53 -4.66 -2.62
C GLU A 49 -2.92 -5.61 -3.66
N GLU A 50 -2.34 -5.05 -4.74
CA GLU A 50 -1.76 -5.84 -5.83
C GLU A 50 -0.56 -6.67 -5.39
N ILE A 51 0.34 -6.07 -4.59
CA ILE A 51 1.50 -6.75 -4.02
C ILE A 51 1.05 -7.85 -3.05
N PHE A 52 0.03 -7.56 -2.23
CA PHE A 52 -0.53 -8.53 -1.29
C PHE A 52 -1.15 -9.72 -2.04
N VAL A 53 -1.99 -9.46 -3.05
CA VAL A 53 -2.58 -10.49 -3.89
C VAL A 53 -1.50 -11.31 -4.58
N PHE A 54 -0.47 -10.67 -5.14
CA PHE A 54 0.63 -11.36 -5.81
C PHE A 54 1.35 -12.34 -4.89
N ASN A 55 1.70 -11.90 -3.67
CA ASN A 55 2.36 -12.75 -2.69
C ASN A 55 1.45 -13.87 -2.19
N ASN A 56 0.17 -13.58 -1.96
CA ASN A 56 -0.81 -14.59 -1.56
C ASN A 56 -1.01 -15.65 -2.64
N VAL A 57 -1.10 -15.26 -3.92
CA VAL A 57 -1.18 -16.20 -5.05
C VAL A 57 0.05 -17.10 -5.09
N LYS A 58 1.25 -16.53 -4.91
CA LYS A 58 2.49 -17.31 -4.84
C LYS A 58 2.44 -18.33 -3.69
N GLU A 59 2.07 -17.92 -2.49
CA GLU A 59 1.98 -18.81 -1.32
C GLU A 59 0.96 -19.93 -1.53
N LYS A 60 -0.22 -19.59 -2.06
CA LYS A 60 -1.27 -20.57 -2.36
C LYS A 60 -0.89 -21.51 -3.50
N ALA A 61 -0.12 -21.08 -4.48
CA ALA A 61 0.41 -21.96 -5.52
C ALA A 61 1.33 -23.05 -4.92
N VAL A 62 2.20 -22.66 -3.97
CA VAL A 62 3.06 -23.61 -3.25
C VAL A 62 2.22 -24.59 -2.44
N GLU A 63 1.18 -24.10 -1.77
CA GLU A 63 0.27 -24.93 -0.97
C GLU A 63 -0.49 -25.94 -1.83
N VAL A 64 -1.01 -25.53 -2.99
CA VAL A 64 -1.67 -26.41 -3.97
C VAL A 64 -0.76 -27.55 -4.40
N ILE A 65 0.51 -27.26 -4.68
CA ILE A 65 1.49 -28.28 -5.04
C ILE A 65 1.66 -29.27 -3.88
N LYS A 66 1.91 -28.78 -2.66
CA LYS A 66 2.15 -29.63 -1.48
C LYS A 66 0.95 -30.47 -1.05
N LEU A 67 -0.27 -29.99 -1.27
CA LEU A 67 -1.51 -30.70 -0.90
C LEU A 67 -1.91 -31.78 -1.90
N SER A 68 -1.38 -31.72 -3.12
CA SER A 68 -1.72 -32.67 -4.18
C SER A 68 -1.06 -34.02 -3.91
N LYS A 69 -1.87 -35.09 -3.86
CA LYS A 69 -1.42 -36.44 -3.47
C LYS A 69 -0.97 -37.28 -4.65
N THR A 70 -1.69 -37.17 -5.76
CA THR A 70 -1.37 -37.88 -7.02
C THR A 70 -0.91 -36.88 -8.07
N CYS A 71 -0.26 -37.37 -9.12
CA CYS A 71 0.21 -36.49 -10.18
C CYS A 71 -0.97 -35.94 -11.00
N GLU A 72 -2.00 -36.75 -11.20
CA GLU A 72 -3.25 -36.35 -11.82
C GLU A 72 -3.92 -35.23 -11.01
N ASP A 73 -3.99 -35.38 -9.68
CA ASP A 73 -4.51 -34.34 -8.79
C ASP A 73 -3.67 -33.07 -8.88
N LEU A 74 -2.34 -33.19 -8.90
CA LEU A 74 -1.44 -32.03 -9.01
C LEU A 74 -1.73 -31.23 -10.28
N ILE A 75 -1.82 -31.91 -11.42
CA ILE A 75 -2.08 -31.27 -12.71
C ILE A 75 -3.47 -30.62 -12.69
N PHE A 76 -4.49 -31.33 -12.20
CA PHE A 76 -5.85 -30.82 -12.11
C PHE A 76 -5.94 -29.59 -11.21
N ASN A 77 -5.39 -29.67 -10.00
CA ASN A 77 -5.41 -28.59 -9.01
C ASN A 77 -4.66 -27.35 -9.51
N LEU A 78 -3.51 -27.52 -10.17
CA LEU A 78 -2.77 -26.40 -10.75
C LEU A 78 -3.52 -25.72 -11.90
N GLN A 79 -4.21 -26.51 -12.74
CA GLN A 79 -5.06 -25.97 -13.81
C GLN A 79 -6.27 -25.20 -13.26
N GLU A 80 -6.94 -25.77 -12.26
CA GLU A 80 -8.07 -25.11 -11.61
C GLU A 80 -7.64 -23.83 -10.89
N PHE A 81 -6.53 -23.90 -10.14
CA PHE A 81 -5.97 -22.76 -9.45
C PHE A 81 -5.56 -21.65 -10.42
N LYS A 82 -4.90 -21.99 -11.53
CA LYS A 82 -4.59 -21.03 -12.61
C LYS A 82 -5.86 -20.31 -13.07
N LYS A 83 -6.89 -21.06 -13.45
CA LYS A 83 -8.16 -20.50 -13.93
C LYS A 83 -8.81 -19.59 -12.89
N PHE A 84 -8.81 -20.02 -11.62
CA PHE A 84 -9.36 -19.23 -10.52
C PHE A 84 -8.62 -17.89 -10.36
N VAL A 85 -7.30 -17.91 -10.32
CA VAL A 85 -6.47 -16.71 -10.12
C VAL A 85 -6.60 -15.74 -11.29
N GLU A 86 -6.62 -16.23 -12.53
CA GLU A 86 -6.79 -15.40 -13.72
C GLU A 86 -8.17 -14.71 -13.73
N ILE A 87 -9.25 -15.44 -13.40
CA ILE A 87 -10.60 -14.88 -13.27
C ILE A 87 -10.66 -13.88 -12.11
N TYR A 88 -10.05 -14.19 -10.97
CA TYR A 88 -10.00 -13.31 -9.81
C TYR A 88 -9.32 -11.98 -10.15
N GLY A 89 -8.17 -12.04 -10.84
CA GLY A 89 -7.46 -10.85 -11.29
C GLY A 89 -8.35 -9.98 -12.19
N LEU A 90 -8.97 -10.59 -13.21
CA LEU A 90 -9.86 -9.86 -14.12
C LEU A 90 -11.01 -9.16 -13.39
N LYS A 91 -11.61 -9.80 -12.37
CA LYS A 91 -12.66 -9.19 -11.55
C LYS A 91 -12.16 -8.00 -10.71
N LYS A 92 -10.89 -8.02 -10.32
CA LYS A 92 -10.25 -6.97 -9.52
C LYS A 92 -9.61 -5.86 -10.36
N GLY A 93 -9.56 -6.01 -11.69
CA GLY A 93 -9.04 -5.00 -12.60
C GLY A 93 -7.53 -5.12 -12.91
N PHE A 94 -6.88 -6.22 -12.53
CA PHE A 94 -5.49 -6.51 -12.89
C PHE A 94 -5.36 -7.86 -13.61
N LYS A 95 -4.39 -7.98 -14.53
CA LYS A 95 -4.14 -9.22 -15.27
C LYS A 95 -3.10 -10.06 -14.55
N ILE A 96 -3.50 -11.22 -14.05
CA ILE A 96 -2.56 -12.22 -13.53
C ILE A 96 -2.36 -13.28 -14.60
N HIS A 97 -1.12 -13.70 -14.82
CA HIS A 97 -0.79 -14.87 -15.61
C HIS A 97 0.01 -15.85 -14.76
N LEU A 98 -0.47 -17.09 -14.71
CA LEU A 98 0.20 -18.18 -14.02
C LEU A 98 0.50 -19.28 -15.02
N ASN A 99 1.78 -19.56 -15.21
CA ASN A 99 2.27 -20.65 -16.04
C ASN A 99 3.09 -21.60 -15.18
N PHE A 100 3.01 -22.89 -15.47
CA PHE A 100 3.75 -23.91 -14.76
C PHE A 100 4.32 -24.94 -15.74
N SER A 101 5.47 -25.52 -15.40
CA SER A 101 6.02 -26.67 -16.12
C SER A 101 5.20 -27.92 -15.82
N GLN A 102 4.99 -28.78 -16.82
CA GLN A 102 4.33 -30.05 -16.59
C GLN A 102 5.18 -30.94 -15.67
N PRO A 103 4.66 -31.40 -14.51
CA PRO A 103 5.40 -32.26 -13.61
C PRO A 103 5.70 -33.61 -14.26
N ASN A 104 6.92 -34.12 -14.09
CA ASN A 104 7.29 -35.46 -14.50
C ASN A 104 6.89 -36.50 -13.43
N CYS A 105 5.70 -37.08 -13.56
CA CYS A 105 5.13 -38.04 -12.62
C CYS A 105 5.96 -39.32 -12.40
N ASN A 106 6.95 -39.59 -13.27
CA ASN A 106 7.76 -40.82 -13.22
C ASN A 106 8.98 -40.71 -12.30
N SER A 107 9.33 -39.51 -11.82
CA SER A 107 10.51 -39.28 -10.99
C SER A 107 10.14 -38.45 -9.76
N LEU A 108 10.06 -39.09 -8.60
CA LEU A 108 9.85 -38.44 -7.30
C LEU A 108 11.20 -38.27 -6.58
N PRO A 109 11.52 -37.08 -6.03
CA PRO A 109 10.74 -35.84 -6.09
C PRO A 109 10.82 -35.14 -7.46
N THR A 110 9.71 -34.52 -7.87
CA THR A 110 9.61 -33.75 -9.11
C THR A 110 9.70 -32.26 -8.81
N LEU A 111 10.45 -31.51 -9.62
CA LEU A 111 10.48 -30.05 -9.55
C LEU A 111 9.40 -29.44 -10.44
N VAL A 112 8.51 -28.65 -9.85
CA VAL A 112 7.51 -27.85 -10.56
C VAL A 112 8.00 -26.41 -10.62
N THR A 113 8.24 -25.91 -11.84
CA THR A 113 8.59 -24.51 -12.07
C THR A 113 7.32 -23.71 -12.30
N ILE A 114 7.11 -22.66 -11.50
CA ILE A 114 6.01 -21.70 -11.67
C ILE A 114 6.57 -20.36 -12.10
N ASN A 115 5.93 -19.78 -13.12
CA ASN A 115 6.10 -18.40 -13.55
C ASN A 115 4.80 -17.66 -13.29
N LEU A 116 4.85 -16.71 -12.36
CA LEU A 116 3.74 -15.85 -11.99
C LEU A 116 4.04 -14.43 -12.44
N SER A 117 3.12 -13.82 -13.16
CA SER A 117 3.16 -12.39 -13.47
C SER A 117 1.84 -11.70 -13.15
N LEU A 118 1.93 -10.45 -12.71
CA LEU A 118 0.79 -9.57 -12.48
C LEU A 118 1.06 -8.24 -13.19
N SER A 119 0.08 -7.80 -13.97
CA SER A 119 0.10 -6.55 -14.69
C SER A 119 -1.13 -5.73 -14.32
N SER A 120 -0.87 -4.54 -13.81
CA SER A 120 -1.88 -3.51 -13.54
C SER A 120 -1.44 -2.18 -14.16
N PRO A 121 -2.26 -1.13 -14.11
CA PRO A 121 -1.85 0.20 -14.54
C PRO A 121 -0.66 0.78 -13.74
N GLN A 122 -0.46 0.30 -12.51
CA GLN A 122 0.50 0.88 -11.57
C GLN A 122 1.74 -0.01 -11.39
N TYR A 123 1.60 -1.33 -11.51
CA TYR A 123 2.66 -2.29 -11.23
C TYR A 123 2.75 -3.38 -12.29
N TYR A 124 3.98 -3.85 -12.47
CA TYR A 124 4.28 -5.06 -13.22
C TYR A 124 5.21 -5.92 -12.39
N LEU A 125 4.68 -7.04 -11.88
CA LEU A 125 5.39 -7.97 -11.00
C LEU A 125 5.59 -9.29 -11.74
N ILE A 126 6.81 -9.83 -11.68
CA ILE A 126 7.13 -11.17 -12.19
C ILE A 126 7.88 -11.93 -11.10
N LYS A 127 7.53 -13.20 -10.92
CA LYS A 127 8.28 -14.12 -10.08
C LYS A 127 8.32 -15.50 -10.71
N ASN A 128 9.53 -16.00 -10.89
CA ASN A 128 9.80 -17.39 -11.20
C ASN A 128 10.28 -18.08 -9.93
N PHE A 129 9.73 -19.26 -9.64
CA PHE A 129 10.15 -20.07 -8.50
C PHE A 129 9.91 -21.55 -8.78
N GLN A 130 10.61 -22.40 -8.04
CA GLN A 130 10.51 -23.85 -8.14
C GLN A 130 10.06 -24.42 -6.81
N VAL A 131 9.27 -25.48 -6.87
CA VAL A 131 8.74 -26.19 -5.71
C VAL A 131 8.94 -27.68 -5.96
N GLU A 132 9.50 -28.37 -4.97
CA GLU A 132 9.59 -29.82 -4.96
C GLU A 132 8.24 -30.43 -4.59
N TRP A 133 7.83 -31.43 -5.36
CA TRP A 133 6.63 -32.22 -5.15
C TRP A 133 7.00 -33.70 -5.05
N GLY A 134 6.61 -34.35 -3.96
CA GLY A 134 6.86 -35.77 -3.70
C GLY A 134 6.95 -36.08 -2.23
#